data_AF-A0A2L2NVS4-F1
#
_entry.id   AF-A0A2L2NVS4-F1
#
_cell.length_a   1.000
_cell.length_b   1.000
_cell.length_c   1.000
_cell.angle_alpha   90.00
_cell.angle_beta   90.00
_cell.angle_gamma   90.00
#
_symmetry.space_group_name_H-M   'P 1'
#
loop_
_entity.id
_entity.type
_entity.pdbx_description
1 polymer ?
#
loop_
_entity_poly.entity_id
_entity_poly.type
_entity_poly.pdbx_seq_one_letter_code
_entity_poly.pdbx_strand_id
1 'polypeptide(L)'
;METGNFSEVIAQTDVEMQRLGWTIDQGREHLIKNYGKRSRFLLTDEQLHEFLQYLVSQPTPTLDEVLIAKINVEIERLWWTEEEAWEHLKKTYGKRSPTLLTKVELLDFLQYLVSLPTVESPTDFDAEYEEFQDFSTYSEESDKVITRISSEDLSQILDKTDVQMQRLGLTTEQGRKHLIKTYGKRGRTLLTEAELLDFRQYLASLASQPTPPDLSDVIAKTDVEIQRLGWTPEQGREHLIKVYGKRGRTLLTEEELHGFLKYLQSQPNPIAGF
;
A
#
# COMPACT_ATOMS: atom_id res chain seq x y z
N MET A 1 37.05 10.82 -6.04
CA MET A 1 37.42 9.39 -5.95
C MET A 1 37.01 8.94 -4.56
N GLU A 2 35.92 8.18 -4.40
CA GLU A 2 35.56 7.54 -3.12
C GLU A 2 34.36 6.56 -3.23
N THR A 3 34.11 5.96 -4.39
CA THR A 3 33.01 4.99 -4.58
C THR A 3 33.19 3.69 -3.79
N GLY A 4 34.40 3.43 -3.27
CA GLY A 4 34.69 2.25 -2.45
C GLY A 4 34.05 2.28 -1.06
N ASN A 5 33.92 3.46 -0.44
CA ASN A 5 33.40 3.59 0.92
C ASN A 5 31.88 3.39 0.94
N PHE A 6 31.14 4.05 0.04
CA PHE A 6 29.68 3.95 0.02
C PHE A 6 29.18 2.51 -0.17
N SER A 7 29.77 1.76 -1.11
CA SER A 7 29.39 0.36 -1.34
C SER A 7 29.68 -0.54 -0.14
N GLU A 8 30.76 -0.26 0.59
CA GLU A 8 31.13 -1.01 1.80
C GLU A 8 30.15 -0.73 2.94
N VAL A 9 29.76 0.53 3.13
CA VAL A 9 28.78 0.92 4.16
C VAL A 9 27.39 0.34 3.84
N ILE A 10 26.99 0.28 2.57
CA ILE A 10 25.77 -0.42 2.15
C ILE A 10 25.82 -1.91 2.54
N ALA A 11 26.92 -2.59 2.22
CA ALA A 11 27.09 -4.01 2.55
C ALA A 11 27.09 -4.24 4.06
N GLN A 12 27.76 -3.38 4.84
CA GLN A 12 27.74 -3.48 6.29
C GLN A 12 26.35 -3.20 6.86
N THR A 13 25.61 -2.25 6.27
CA THR A 13 24.22 -1.97 6.66
C THR A 13 23.35 -3.23 6.47
N ASP A 14 23.53 -3.98 5.39
CA ASP A 14 22.84 -5.25 5.19
C ASP A 14 23.18 -6.27 6.28
N VAL A 15 24.46 -6.41 6.61
CA VAL A 15 24.92 -7.31 7.68
C VAL A 15 24.30 -6.95 9.02
N GLU A 16 24.26 -5.66 9.37
CA GLU A 16 23.68 -5.21 10.64
C GLU A 16 22.16 -5.35 10.67
N MET A 17 21.46 -5.06 9.57
CA MET A 17 20.02 -5.33 9.48
C MET A 17 19.73 -6.83 9.67
N GLN A 18 20.53 -7.70 9.05
CA GLN A 18 20.40 -9.15 9.23
C GLN A 18 20.72 -9.59 10.66
N ARG A 19 21.76 -9.04 11.30
CA ARG A 19 22.12 -9.31 12.69
C ARG A 19 20.95 -9.02 13.63
N LEU A 20 20.24 -7.92 13.38
CA LEU A 20 19.09 -7.50 14.17
C LEU A 20 17.79 -8.22 13.81
N GLY A 21 17.79 -9.06 12.79
CA GLY A 21 16.58 -9.69 12.27
C GLY A 21 15.60 -8.69 11.63
N TRP A 22 16.09 -7.51 11.22
CA TRP A 22 15.26 -6.48 10.59
C TRP A 22 14.80 -6.92 9.20
N THR A 23 13.53 -6.71 8.92
CA THR A 23 12.98 -6.85 7.57
C THR A 23 13.35 -5.66 6.70
N ILE A 24 13.23 -5.82 5.38
CA ILE A 24 13.42 -4.72 4.43
C ILE A 24 12.40 -3.60 4.70
N ASP A 25 11.17 -3.94 5.08
CA ASP A 25 10.13 -2.95 5.38
C ASP A 25 10.40 -2.20 6.68
N GLN A 26 10.88 -2.86 7.75
CA GLN A 26 11.34 -2.18 8.96
C GLN A 26 12.48 -1.20 8.66
N GLY A 27 13.46 -1.62 7.85
CA GLY A 27 14.51 -0.73 7.36
C GLY A 27 13.94 0.45 6.58
N ARG A 28 13.05 0.20 5.62
CA ARG A 28 12.40 1.25 4.81
C ARG A 28 11.62 2.24 5.68
N GLU A 29 10.84 1.78 6.64
CA GLU A 29 10.08 2.63 7.56
C GLU A 29 11.00 3.53 8.38
N HIS A 30 12.10 2.96 8.91
CA HIS A 30 13.12 3.75 9.59
C HIS A 30 13.70 4.85 8.69
N LEU A 31 14.02 4.52 7.42
CA LEU A 31 14.57 5.49 6.48
C LEU A 31 13.58 6.60 6.11
N ILE A 32 12.31 6.25 5.90
CA ILE A 32 11.25 7.22 5.60
C ILE A 32 11.04 8.14 6.81
N LYS A 33 10.99 7.56 8.01
CA LYS A 33 10.75 8.31 9.26
C LYS A 33 11.86 9.30 9.58
N ASN A 34 13.12 8.89 9.44
CA ASN A 34 14.27 9.69 9.89
C ASN A 34 14.89 10.56 8.80
N TYR A 35 14.79 10.15 7.52
CA TYR A 35 15.46 10.83 6.40
C TYR A 35 14.51 11.20 5.25
N GLY A 36 13.25 10.75 5.28
CA GLY A 36 12.30 10.95 4.18
C GLY A 36 12.65 10.17 2.91
N LYS A 37 13.55 9.18 2.99
CA LYS A 37 14.03 8.39 1.84
C LYS A 37 13.52 6.96 1.94
N ARG A 38 13.11 6.37 0.81
CA ARG A 38 12.60 4.98 0.79
C ARG A 38 13.69 3.92 0.63
N SER A 39 14.93 4.33 0.38
CA SER A 39 16.05 3.44 0.08
C SER A 39 17.35 4.03 0.59
N ARG A 40 18.22 3.18 1.12
CA ARG A 40 19.57 3.55 1.58
C ARG A 40 20.48 4.04 0.45
N PHE A 41 20.20 3.63 -0.79
CA PHE A 41 20.87 4.14 -2.00
C PHE A 41 20.51 5.60 -2.31
N LEU A 42 19.46 6.14 -1.68
CA LEU A 42 19.05 7.55 -1.81
C LEU A 42 19.53 8.42 -0.64
N LEU A 43 20.26 7.84 0.31
CA LEU A 43 20.88 8.57 1.41
C LEU A 43 22.18 9.21 0.92
N THR A 44 22.52 10.33 1.53
CA THR A 44 23.88 10.87 1.45
C THR A 44 24.85 9.97 2.21
N ASP A 45 26.15 10.07 1.92
CA ASP A 45 27.19 9.31 2.63
C ASP A 45 27.07 9.47 4.16
N GLU A 46 26.82 10.68 4.64
CA GLU A 46 26.67 10.97 6.08
C GLU A 46 25.42 10.32 6.68
N GLN A 47 24.26 10.44 6.03
CA GLN A 47 23.03 9.79 6.47
C GLN A 47 23.12 8.26 6.46
N LEU A 48 23.84 7.70 5.48
CA LEU A 48 24.07 6.26 5.43
C LEU A 48 24.96 5.80 6.59
N HIS A 49 25.99 6.56 6.94
CA HIS A 49 26.83 6.30 8.11
C HIS A 49 26.04 6.44 9.43
N GLU A 50 25.20 7.46 9.57
CA GLU A 50 24.32 7.62 10.74
C GLU A 50 23.38 6.42 10.89
N PHE A 51 22.80 5.94 9.79
CA PHE A 51 21.95 4.76 9.81
C PHE A 51 22.72 3.50 10.21
N LEU A 52 23.92 3.29 9.66
CA LEU A 52 24.76 2.17 10.04
C LEU A 52 25.14 2.23 11.53
N GLN A 53 25.55 3.40 12.03
CA GLN A 53 25.87 3.60 13.45
C GLN A 53 24.67 3.31 14.35
N TYR A 54 23.47 3.73 13.94
CA TYR A 54 22.25 3.40 14.65
C TYR A 54 22.05 1.89 14.76
N LEU A 55 22.19 1.14 13.66
CA LEU A 55 22.05 -0.32 13.67
C LEU A 55 23.12 -1.00 14.54
N VAL A 56 24.39 -0.59 14.42
CA VAL A 56 25.50 -1.11 15.22
C VAL A 56 25.27 -0.84 16.72
N SER A 57 24.69 0.31 17.07
CA SER A 57 24.40 0.65 18.47
C SER A 57 23.28 -0.19 19.10
N GLN A 58 22.47 -0.88 18.29
CA GLN A 58 21.41 -1.74 18.81
C GLN A 58 21.98 -3.02 19.45
N PRO A 59 21.43 -3.45 20.60
CA PRO A 59 21.85 -4.68 21.25
C PRO A 59 21.64 -5.87 20.32
N THR A 60 22.57 -6.84 20.33
CA THR A 60 22.40 -8.07 19.56
C THR A 60 21.26 -8.88 20.16
N PRO A 61 20.19 -9.15 19.39
CA PRO A 61 19.06 -9.93 19.89
C PRO A 61 19.49 -11.35 20.22
N THR A 62 18.82 -11.95 21.20
CA THR A 62 19.00 -13.37 21.50
C THR A 62 18.48 -14.21 20.34
N LEU A 63 18.96 -15.46 20.23
CA LEU A 63 18.53 -16.33 19.14
C LEU A 63 17.02 -16.57 19.14
N ASP A 64 16.40 -16.63 20.33
CA ASP A 64 14.96 -16.84 20.45
C ASP A 64 14.17 -15.62 19.93
N GLU A 65 14.65 -14.39 20.17
CA GLU A 65 14.10 -13.16 19.61
C GLU A 65 14.20 -13.15 18.07
N VAL A 66 15.33 -13.58 17.51
CA VAL A 66 15.50 -13.69 16.05
C VAL A 66 14.56 -14.73 15.46
N LEU A 67 14.38 -15.88 16.11
CA LEU A 67 13.46 -16.92 15.65
C LEU A 67 12.00 -16.44 15.70
N ILE A 68 11.61 -15.74 16.77
CA ILE A 68 10.26 -15.15 16.90
C ILE A 68 10.02 -14.11 15.79
N ALA A 69 10.99 -13.25 15.50
CA ALA A 69 10.87 -12.28 14.40
C ALA A 69 10.66 -12.98 13.05
N LYS A 70 11.41 -14.04 12.77
CA LYS A 70 11.24 -14.84 11.55
C LYS A 70 9.90 -15.55 11.48
N ILE A 71 9.42 -16.08 12.60
CA ILE A 71 8.09 -16.69 12.70
C ILE A 71 7.01 -15.66 12.33
N ASN A 72 7.10 -14.44 12.84
CA ASN A 72 6.14 -13.38 12.52
C ASN A 72 6.13 -13.06 11.02
N VAL A 73 7.30 -13.01 10.38
CA VAL A 73 7.41 -12.80 8.92
C VAL A 73 6.72 -13.92 8.14
N GLU A 74 6.88 -15.18 8.56
CA GLU A 74 6.22 -16.30 7.87
C GLU A 74 4.70 -16.34 8.14
N ILE A 75 4.25 -15.95 9.35
CA ILE A 75 2.81 -15.77 9.66
C ILE A 75 2.19 -14.72 8.73
N GLU A 76 2.86 -13.57 8.56
CA GLU A 76 2.41 -12.52 7.65
C GLU A 76 2.42 -12.99 6.19
N ARG A 77 3.47 -13.71 5.75
CA ARG A 77 3.55 -14.30 4.41
C ARG A 77 2.36 -15.23 4.13
N LEU A 78 1.92 -15.97 5.13
CA LEU A 78 0.84 -16.95 5.03
C LEU A 78 -0.55 -16.35 5.27
N TRP A 79 -0.64 -15.05 5.61
CA TRP A 79 -1.88 -14.38 5.99
C TRP A 79 -2.57 -15.02 7.20
N TRP A 80 -1.81 -15.64 8.08
CA TRP A 80 -2.34 -16.25 9.28
C TRP A 80 -2.83 -15.18 10.26
N THR A 81 -4.06 -15.35 10.77
CA THR A 81 -4.52 -14.51 11.89
C THR A 81 -3.84 -14.91 13.19
N GLU A 82 -3.95 -14.04 14.21
CA GLU A 82 -3.45 -14.37 15.55
C GLU A 82 -4.14 -15.61 16.11
N GLU A 83 -5.44 -15.78 15.82
CA GLU A 83 -6.21 -16.98 16.20
C GLU A 83 -5.67 -18.24 15.53
N GLU A 84 -5.40 -18.22 14.23
CA GLU A 84 -4.89 -19.39 13.50
C GLU A 84 -3.51 -19.81 14.00
N ALA A 85 -2.61 -18.83 14.18
CA ALA A 85 -1.28 -19.06 14.72
C ALA A 85 -1.34 -19.63 16.14
N TRP A 86 -2.15 -19.04 17.02
CA TRP A 86 -2.33 -19.56 18.37
C TRP A 86 -2.99 -20.94 18.33
N GLU A 87 -4.06 -21.19 17.57
CA GLU A 87 -4.70 -22.51 17.51
C GLU A 87 -3.71 -23.62 17.13
N HIS A 88 -2.85 -23.37 16.14
CA HIS A 88 -1.77 -24.29 15.81
C HIS A 88 -0.81 -24.49 16.99
N LEU A 89 -0.31 -23.42 17.61
CA LEU A 89 0.60 -23.50 18.75
C LEU A 89 -0.02 -24.27 19.94
N LYS A 90 -1.31 -24.06 20.20
CA LYS A 90 -2.05 -24.71 21.29
C LYS A 90 -2.24 -26.19 21.00
N LYS A 91 -2.54 -26.54 19.75
CA LYS A 91 -2.75 -27.92 19.31
C LYS A 91 -1.45 -28.72 19.28
N THR A 92 -0.36 -28.12 18.81
CA THR A 92 0.92 -28.82 18.57
C THR A 92 1.83 -28.82 19.80
N TYR A 93 1.94 -27.69 20.51
CA TYR A 93 2.87 -27.52 21.63
C TYR A 93 2.18 -27.28 22.99
N GLY A 94 0.85 -27.17 23.02
CA GLY A 94 0.11 -26.84 24.26
C GLY A 94 0.30 -25.39 24.73
N LYS A 95 0.87 -24.51 23.88
CA LYS A 95 1.25 -23.14 24.22
C LYS A 95 0.50 -22.14 23.34
N ARG A 96 0.36 -20.89 23.79
CA ARG A 96 -0.47 -19.89 23.09
C ARG A 96 0.32 -18.78 22.41
N SER A 97 1.64 -18.79 22.54
CA SER A 97 2.50 -17.74 22.01
C SER A 97 3.87 -18.31 21.65
N PRO A 98 4.50 -17.84 20.55
CA PRO A 98 5.90 -18.16 20.25
C PRO A 98 6.85 -17.82 21.39
N THR A 99 6.56 -16.77 22.16
CA THR A 99 7.39 -16.35 23.32
C THR A 99 7.45 -17.38 24.45
N LEU A 100 6.51 -18.33 24.49
CA LEU A 100 6.46 -19.42 25.48
C LEU A 100 7.13 -20.70 24.97
N LEU A 101 7.49 -20.74 23.69
CA LEU A 101 8.17 -21.87 23.09
C LEU A 101 9.63 -21.92 23.56
N THR A 102 10.13 -23.14 23.73
CA THR A 102 11.56 -23.39 23.85
C THR A 102 12.22 -23.18 22.49
N LYS A 103 13.55 -22.98 22.49
CA LYS A 103 14.34 -22.87 21.26
C LYS A 103 14.09 -24.01 20.25
N VAL A 104 13.91 -25.25 20.72
CA VAL A 104 13.66 -26.40 19.84
C VAL A 104 12.28 -26.30 19.19
N GLU A 105 11.27 -25.93 19.96
CA GLU A 105 9.90 -25.73 19.46
C GLU A 105 9.80 -24.51 18.53
N LEU A 106 10.57 -23.43 18.79
CA LEU A 106 10.67 -22.27 17.89
C LEU A 106 11.22 -22.68 16.52
N LEU A 107 12.29 -23.49 16.50
CA LEU A 107 12.88 -23.99 15.25
C LEU A 107 11.91 -24.89 14.49
N ASP A 108 11.25 -25.81 15.20
CA ASP A 108 10.24 -26.71 14.63
C ASP A 108 9.07 -25.93 14.02
N PHE A 109 8.54 -24.95 14.76
CA PHE A 109 7.43 -24.13 14.27
C PHE A 109 7.82 -23.25 13.07
N LEU A 110 9.00 -22.63 13.11
CA LEU A 110 9.51 -21.86 11.97
C LEU A 110 9.67 -22.77 10.73
N GLN A 111 10.23 -23.97 10.91
CA GLN A 111 10.38 -24.92 9.82
C GLN A 111 9.03 -25.35 9.23
N TYR A 112 8.04 -25.57 10.08
CA TYR A 112 6.67 -25.85 9.65
C TYR A 112 6.09 -24.70 8.80
N LEU A 113 6.16 -23.44 9.27
CA LEU A 113 5.63 -22.29 8.52
C LEU A 113 6.34 -22.12 7.17
N VAL A 114 7.67 -22.27 7.13
CA VAL A 114 8.45 -22.20 5.89
C VAL A 114 8.04 -23.30 4.90
N SER A 115 7.64 -24.48 5.39
CA SER A 115 7.20 -25.60 4.54
C SER A 115 5.84 -25.40 3.88
N LEU A 116 5.04 -24.43 4.35
CA LEU A 116 3.71 -24.14 3.80
C LEU A 116 3.84 -23.36 2.47
N PRO A 117 2.97 -23.66 1.49
CA PRO A 117 2.95 -22.92 0.23
C PRO A 117 2.54 -21.46 0.49
N THR A 118 3.11 -20.53 -0.27
CA THR A 118 2.71 -19.12 -0.19
C THR A 118 1.27 -19.01 -0.68
N VAL A 119 0.38 -18.52 0.19
CA VAL A 119 -1.02 -18.25 -0.16
C VAL A 119 -1.06 -16.89 -0.86
N GLU A 120 -1.68 -16.82 -2.05
CA GLU A 120 -1.94 -15.53 -2.70
C GLU A 120 -2.85 -14.70 -1.78
N SER A 121 -2.52 -13.42 -1.62
CA SER A 121 -3.27 -12.46 -0.80
C SER A 121 -4.77 -12.66 -1.00
N PRO A 122 -5.57 -12.81 0.07
CA PRO A 122 -7.02 -12.77 -0.03
C PRO A 122 -7.43 -11.40 -0.59
N THR A 123 -7.62 -11.33 -1.91
CA THR A 123 -8.36 -10.24 -2.53
C THR A 123 -9.81 -10.42 -2.11
N ASP A 124 -10.43 -9.40 -1.51
CA ASP A 124 -11.86 -9.36 -1.18
C ASP A 124 -12.69 -10.02 -2.30
N PHE A 125 -13.05 -11.27 -2.05
CA PHE A 125 -13.91 -12.07 -2.91
C PHE A 125 -15.29 -11.98 -2.27
N ASP A 126 -15.97 -10.86 -2.50
CA ASP A 126 -17.38 -10.68 -2.15
C ASP A 126 -18.02 -9.65 -3.09
N ALA A 127 -18.47 -10.14 -4.26
CA ALA A 127 -19.84 -9.97 -4.76
C ALA A 127 -19.90 -10.33 -6.26
N GLU A 128 -20.53 -11.48 -6.55
CA GLU A 128 -21.19 -11.86 -7.81
C GLU A 128 -20.49 -11.47 -9.12
N TYR A 129 -19.74 -12.42 -9.70
CA TYR A 129 -19.64 -12.55 -11.16
C TYR A 129 -19.57 -14.03 -11.50
N GLU A 130 -20.74 -14.68 -11.48
CA GLU A 130 -20.96 -15.79 -12.40
C GLU A 130 -21.13 -15.21 -13.82
N GLU A 131 -20.72 -16.00 -14.81
CA GLU A 131 -20.88 -15.77 -16.25
C GLU A 131 -19.78 -14.90 -16.90
N PHE A 132 -18.77 -15.54 -17.49
CA PHE A 132 -18.72 -15.68 -18.95
C PHE A 132 -17.81 -16.86 -19.33
N GLN A 133 -18.40 -17.81 -20.03
CA GLN A 133 -17.71 -18.87 -20.74
C GLN A 133 -16.93 -18.29 -21.93
N ASP A 134 -15.80 -18.95 -22.21
CA ASP A 134 -15.20 -19.09 -23.54
C ASP A 134 -14.45 -17.87 -24.13
N PHE A 135 -13.12 -17.93 -24.09
CA PHE A 135 -12.29 -17.37 -25.17
C PHE A 135 -11.00 -18.18 -25.35
N SER A 136 -11.19 -19.43 -25.80
CA SER A 136 -10.14 -20.14 -26.53
C SER A 136 -9.97 -19.48 -27.91
N THR A 137 -9.20 -18.39 -28.02
CA THR A 137 -8.50 -17.94 -29.24
C THR A 137 -7.75 -16.62 -29.02
N TYR A 138 -6.44 -16.70 -28.75
CA TYR A 138 -5.49 -15.62 -29.06
C TYR A 138 -4.08 -16.25 -29.21
N SER A 139 -3.81 -16.80 -30.39
CA SER A 139 -2.99 -16.24 -31.48
C SER A 139 -1.48 -16.27 -31.20
N GLU A 140 -0.81 -17.23 -31.83
CA GLU A 140 0.64 -17.52 -31.79
C GLU A 140 1.53 -16.45 -32.48
N GLU A 141 1.16 -15.18 -32.44
CA GLU A 141 1.92 -14.09 -33.11
C GLU A 141 2.76 -13.22 -32.15
N SER A 142 2.79 -13.52 -30.86
CA SER A 142 3.58 -12.75 -29.87
C SER A 142 5.10 -12.97 -29.93
N ASP A 143 5.59 -13.94 -30.70
CA ASP A 143 7.02 -14.30 -30.74
C ASP A 143 7.88 -13.50 -31.74
N LYS A 144 7.38 -12.42 -32.34
CA LYS A 144 8.14 -11.63 -33.34
C LYS A 144 8.42 -10.17 -33.04
N VAL A 145 8.15 -9.68 -31.83
CA VAL A 145 8.56 -8.31 -31.43
C VAL A 145 9.54 -8.37 -30.27
N ILE A 146 10.57 -9.20 -30.43
CA ILE A 146 11.80 -9.10 -29.64
C ILE A 146 12.72 -8.12 -30.37
N THR A 147 13.13 -7.07 -29.64
CA THR A 147 14.09 -5.99 -29.94
C THR A 147 13.53 -4.67 -30.49
N ARG A 148 13.38 -3.68 -29.59
CA ARG A 148 14.31 -2.53 -29.47
C ARG A 148 13.75 -1.45 -28.53
N ILE A 149 13.93 -1.62 -27.22
CA ILE A 149 14.00 -0.49 -26.28
C ILE A 149 15.14 -0.80 -25.29
N SER A 150 16.10 0.11 -25.16
CA SER A 150 17.27 -0.05 -24.29
C SER A 150 16.85 0.03 -22.81
N SER A 151 17.60 -0.62 -21.91
CA SER A 151 17.48 -0.45 -20.45
C SER A 151 17.45 1.04 -20.03
N GLU A 152 18.18 1.90 -20.76
CA GLU A 152 18.19 3.36 -20.57
C GLU A 152 16.84 4.03 -20.86
N ASP A 153 16.09 3.51 -21.85
CA ASP A 153 14.81 4.08 -22.29
C ASP A 153 13.68 3.70 -21.33
N LEU A 154 13.70 2.50 -20.74
CA LEU A 154 12.72 2.11 -19.71
C LEU A 154 12.84 3.00 -18.46
N SER A 155 14.06 3.37 -18.06
CA SER A 155 14.27 4.33 -16.98
C SER A 155 13.67 5.70 -17.31
N GLN A 156 13.93 6.22 -18.50
CA GLN A 156 13.34 7.50 -18.93
C GLN A 156 11.81 7.45 -19.03
N ILE A 157 11.23 6.30 -19.40
CA ILE A 157 9.77 6.11 -19.46
C ILE A 157 9.19 6.09 -18.04
N LEU A 158 9.84 5.42 -17.08
CA LEU A 158 9.43 5.42 -15.67
C LEU A 158 9.52 6.83 -15.07
N ASP A 159 10.59 7.56 -15.33
CA ASP A 159 10.77 8.93 -14.84
C ASP A 159 9.69 9.88 -15.40
N LYS A 160 9.39 9.76 -16.70
CA LYS A 160 8.31 10.55 -17.34
C LYS A 160 6.93 10.18 -16.80
N THR A 161 6.71 8.90 -16.52
CA THR A 161 5.46 8.40 -15.90
C THR A 161 5.29 8.98 -14.50
N ASP A 162 6.36 9.03 -13.72
CA ASP A 162 6.36 9.61 -12.37
C ASP A 162 6.08 11.11 -12.37
N VAL A 163 6.70 11.85 -13.29
CA VAL A 163 6.42 13.28 -13.49
C VAL A 163 4.96 13.51 -13.87
N GLN A 164 4.36 12.66 -14.71
CA GLN A 164 2.95 12.78 -15.06
C GLN A 164 2.01 12.45 -13.89
N MET A 165 2.29 11.40 -13.12
CA MET A 165 1.52 11.09 -11.91
C MET A 165 1.57 12.25 -10.91
N GLN A 166 2.74 12.87 -10.72
CA GLN A 166 2.90 14.05 -9.87
C GLN A 166 2.10 15.25 -10.38
N ARG A 167 2.14 15.52 -11.69
CA ARG A 167 1.37 16.62 -12.31
C ARG A 167 -0.14 16.45 -12.19
N LEU A 168 -0.63 15.21 -12.18
CA LEU A 168 -2.05 14.88 -12.02
C LEU A 168 -2.51 14.86 -10.56
N GLY A 169 -1.62 15.14 -9.60
CA GLY A 169 -1.94 15.04 -8.19
C GLY A 169 -2.28 13.61 -7.74
N LEU A 170 -1.94 12.60 -8.56
CA LEU A 170 -2.19 11.20 -8.23
C LEU A 170 -1.29 10.82 -7.06
N THR A 171 -1.90 10.37 -5.96
CA THR A 171 -1.13 9.81 -4.86
C THR A 171 -0.48 8.50 -5.30
N THR A 172 0.67 8.16 -4.72
CA THR A 172 1.34 6.87 -4.96
C THR A 172 0.40 5.70 -4.75
N GLU A 173 -0.54 5.84 -3.82
CA GLU A 173 -1.56 4.85 -3.48
C GLU A 173 -2.65 4.71 -4.55
N GLN A 174 -3.12 5.81 -5.14
CA GLN A 174 -4.07 5.78 -6.26
C GLN A 174 -3.47 5.14 -7.51
N GLY A 175 -2.22 5.51 -7.83
CA GLY A 175 -1.47 4.86 -8.91
C GLY A 175 -1.28 3.38 -8.65
N ARG A 176 -0.84 3.01 -7.44
CA ARG A 176 -0.68 1.61 -7.02
C ARG A 176 -1.99 0.83 -7.14
N LYS A 177 -3.11 1.41 -6.70
CA LYS A 177 -4.44 0.78 -6.79
C LYS A 177 -4.85 0.52 -8.24
N HIS A 178 -4.61 1.47 -9.15
CA HIS A 178 -4.86 1.26 -10.58
C HIS A 178 -3.96 0.18 -11.16
N LEU A 179 -2.66 0.19 -10.85
CA LEU A 179 -1.70 -0.80 -11.37
C LEU A 179 -2.04 -2.23 -10.91
N ILE A 180 -2.47 -2.37 -9.65
CA ILE A 180 -2.93 -3.66 -9.12
C ILE A 180 -4.25 -4.07 -9.78
N LYS A 181 -5.20 -3.15 -9.94
CA LYS A 181 -6.50 -3.43 -10.55
C LYS A 181 -6.39 -3.81 -12.03
N THR A 182 -5.57 -3.12 -12.80
CA THR A 182 -5.52 -3.23 -14.28
C THR A 182 -4.49 -4.26 -14.73
N TYR A 183 -3.34 -4.35 -14.06
CA TYR A 183 -2.22 -5.22 -14.48
C TYR A 183 -1.85 -6.28 -13.44
N GLY A 184 -2.46 -6.27 -12.24
CA GLY A 184 -2.07 -7.16 -11.15
C GLY A 184 -0.73 -6.80 -10.48
N LYS A 185 -0.15 -5.64 -10.79
CA LYS A 185 1.22 -5.29 -10.38
C LYS A 185 1.26 -4.16 -9.37
N ARG A 186 2.07 -4.34 -8.32
CA ARG A 186 2.20 -3.37 -7.21
C ARG A 186 3.00 -2.11 -7.55
N GLY A 187 3.66 -2.05 -8.71
CA GLY A 187 4.47 -0.90 -9.08
C GLY A 187 4.81 -0.88 -10.56
N ARG A 188 5.03 0.32 -11.10
CA ARG A 188 5.34 0.52 -12.53
C ARG A 188 6.67 -0.10 -12.96
N THR A 189 7.59 -0.29 -12.02
CA THR A 189 8.87 -0.98 -12.24
C THR A 189 8.70 -2.49 -12.49
N LEU A 190 7.51 -3.03 -12.22
CA LEU A 190 7.15 -4.42 -12.49
C LEU A 190 6.36 -4.57 -13.80
N LEU A 191 5.94 -3.44 -14.40
CA LEU A 191 5.21 -3.47 -15.66
C LEU A 191 6.14 -3.89 -16.78
N THR A 192 5.59 -4.67 -17.71
CA THR A 192 6.23 -4.87 -19.01
C THR A 192 6.18 -3.56 -19.79
N GLU A 193 7.00 -3.46 -20.84
CA GLU A 193 7.02 -2.30 -21.72
C GLU A 193 5.62 -1.98 -22.29
N ALA A 194 4.87 -3.01 -22.70
CA ALA A 194 3.51 -2.86 -23.23
C ALA A 194 2.53 -2.33 -22.17
N GLU A 195 2.58 -2.86 -20.95
CA GLU A 195 1.74 -2.41 -19.84
C GLU A 195 2.11 -1.00 -19.38
N LEU A 196 3.40 -0.63 -19.46
CA LEU A 196 3.88 0.70 -19.11
C LEU A 196 3.41 1.75 -20.12
N LEU A 197 3.36 1.39 -21.41
CA LEU A 197 2.79 2.24 -22.46
C LEU A 197 1.28 2.43 -22.29
N ASP A 198 0.55 1.35 -22.00
CA ASP A 198 -0.89 1.39 -21.72
C ASP A 198 -1.20 2.26 -20.50
N PHE A 199 -0.42 2.10 -19.42
CA PHE A 199 -0.55 2.93 -18.23
C PHE A 199 -0.28 4.42 -18.51
N ARG A 200 0.68 4.73 -19.38
CA ARG A 200 0.94 6.12 -19.80
C ARG A 200 -0.23 6.70 -20.59
N GLN A 201 -0.89 5.89 -21.42
CA GLN A 201 -2.06 6.32 -22.18
C GLN A 201 -3.26 6.58 -21.25
N TYR A 202 -3.40 5.79 -20.19
CA TYR A 202 -4.33 6.07 -19.10
C TYR A 202 -4.00 7.38 -18.34
N LEU A 203 -2.73 7.64 -18.01
CA LEU A 203 -2.35 8.92 -17.38
C LEU A 203 -2.61 10.11 -18.31
N ALA A 204 -2.36 9.96 -19.61
CA ALA A 204 -2.67 10.99 -20.60
C ALA A 204 -4.18 11.23 -20.75
N SER A 205 -5.02 10.19 -20.62
CA SER A 205 -6.48 10.33 -20.65
C SER A 205 -7.01 11.01 -19.38
N LEU A 206 -6.39 10.75 -18.21
CA LEU A 206 -6.63 11.49 -16.98
C LEU A 206 -6.24 12.96 -17.09
N ALA A 207 -5.12 13.27 -17.77
CA ALA A 207 -4.67 14.64 -18.01
C ALA A 207 -5.58 15.43 -18.98
N SER A 208 -6.39 14.72 -19.76
CA SER A 208 -7.38 15.31 -20.67
C SER A 208 -8.75 15.55 -20.02
N GLN A 209 -8.94 15.13 -18.76
CA GLN A 209 -10.13 15.47 -17.99
C GLN A 209 -10.02 16.91 -17.48
N PRO A 210 -11.07 17.73 -17.60
CA PRO A 210 -11.07 19.08 -17.04
C PRO A 210 -10.84 19.01 -15.51
N THR A 211 -10.00 19.90 -15.00
CA THR A 211 -9.61 20.00 -13.58
C THR A 211 -10.78 19.79 -12.62
N PRO A 212 -10.60 19.02 -11.50
CA PRO A 212 -11.61 18.92 -10.46
C PRO A 212 -11.98 20.32 -9.97
N PRO A 213 -13.27 20.66 -9.93
CA PRO A 213 -13.73 21.94 -9.37
C PRO A 213 -13.28 22.05 -7.92
N ASP A 214 -12.88 23.24 -7.49
CA ASP A 214 -12.56 23.49 -6.10
C ASP A 214 -13.83 23.37 -5.26
N LEU A 215 -14.07 22.19 -4.69
CA LEU A 215 -15.25 21.88 -3.88
C LEU A 215 -15.16 22.45 -2.45
N SER A 216 -14.09 23.16 -2.11
CA SER A 216 -13.87 23.73 -0.78
C SER A 216 -15.04 24.63 -0.35
N ASP A 217 -15.53 25.46 -1.27
CA ASP A 217 -16.67 26.35 -1.03
C ASP A 217 -17.98 25.59 -0.74
N VAL A 218 -18.19 24.46 -1.42
CA VAL A 218 -19.40 23.64 -1.28
C VAL A 218 -19.35 22.85 0.03
N ILE A 219 -18.17 22.37 0.43
CA ILE A 219 -17.95 21.72 1.73
C ILE A 219 -18.21 22.71 2.87
N ALA A 220 -17.66 23.93 2.79
CA ALA A 220 -17.86 24.96 3.79
C ALA A 220 -19.36 25.35 3.93
N LYS A 221 -20.09 25.48 2.81
CA LYS A 221 -21.55 25.71 2.83
C LYS A 221 -22.31 24.53 3.44
N THR A 222 -21.88 23.30 3.14
CA THR A 222 -22.49 22.09 3.71
C THR A 222 -22.32 22.05 5.23
N ASP A 223 -21.16 22.46 5.76
CA ASP A 223 -20.93 22.59 7.21
C ASP A 223 -21.91 23.56 7.86
N VAL A 224 -22.11 24.73 7.25
CA VAL A 224 -23.04 25.75 7.76
C VAL A 224 -24.47 25.21 7.82
N GLU A 225 -24.91 24.48 6.80
CA GLU A 225 -26.27 23.91 6.76
C GLU A 225 -26.46 22.75 7.76
N ILE A 226 -25.46 21.90 7.96
CA ILE A 226 -25.47 20.85 8.99
C ILE A 226 -25.60 21.50 10.38
N GLN A 227 -24.83 22.56 10.64
CA GLN A 227 -24.88 23.31 11.89
C GLN A 227 -26.24 24.01 12.07
N ARG A 228 -26.80 24.60 11.01
CA ARG A 228 -28.13 25.23 10.99
C ARG A 228 -29.22 24.26 11.41
N LEU A 229 -29.14 23.02 10.94
CA LEU A 229 -30.13 21.98 11.24
C LEU A 229 -29.89 21.29 12.58
N GLY A 230 -28.79 21.59 13.28
CA GLY A 230 -28.40 20.90 14.51
C GLY A 230 -28.10 19.41 14.30
N TRP A 231 -27.73 19.02 13.08
CA TRP A 231 -27.44 17.63 12.76
C TRP A 231 -26.18 17.16 13.45
N THR A 232 -26.23 15.96 14.03
CA THR A 232 -25.01 15.30 14.53
C THR A 232 -24.17 14.78 13.36
N PRO A 233 -22.85 14.62 13.55
CA PRO A 233 -21.99 13.97 12.55
C PRO A 233 -22.49 12.58 12.12
N GLU A 234 -23.14 11.86 13.03
CA GLU A 234 -23.76 10.55 12.81
C GLU A 234 -24.96 10.64 11.87
N GLN A 235 -25.86 11.62 12.06
CA GLN A 235 -27.02 11.84 11.18
C GLN A 235 -26.59 12.20 9.76
N GLY A 236 -25.56 13.05 9.63
CA GLY A 236 -24.94 13.36 8.34
C GLY A 236 -24.36 12.10 7.68
N ARG A 237 -23.60 11.31 8.43
CA ARG A 237 -22.99 10.06 7.95
C ARG A 237 -24.04 9.05 7.50
N GLU A 238 -25.10 8.85 8.26
CA GLU A 238 -26.19 7.93 7.92
C GLU A 238 -26.90 8.34 6.63
N HIS A 239 -27.20 9.64 6.46
CA HIS A 239 -27.79 10.14 5.23
C HIS A 239 -26.88 9.89 4.01
N LEU A 240 -25.57 10.14 4.16
CA LEU A 240 -24.62 9.94 3.08
C LEU A 240 -24.45 8.46 2.68
N ILE A 241 -24.45 7.55 3.66
CA ILE A 241 -24.43 6.11 3.41
C ILE A 241 -25.73 5.68 2.73
N LYS A 242 -26.88 6.17 3.21
CA LYS A 242 -28.20 5.78 2.68
C LYS A 242 -28.47 6.28 1.26
N VAL A 243 -28.05 7.50 0.93
CA VAL A 243 -28.37 8.16 -0.36
C VAL A 243 -27.27 8.00 -1.40
N TYR A 244 -26.01 7.98 -0.98
CA TYR A 244 -24.84 7.96 -1.88
C TYR A 244 -23.92 6.76 -1.67
N GLY A 245 -24.19 5.88 -0.70
CA GLY A 245 -23.32 4.74 -0.36
C GLY A 245 -21.96 5.15 0.23
N LYS A 246 -21.79 6.41 0.64
CA LYS A 246 -20.49 6.99 0.99
C LYS A 246 -20.45 7.43 2.45
N ARG A 247 -19.32 7.16 3.13
CA ARG A 247 -19.16 7.42 4.58
C ARG A 247 -18.82 8.87 4.93
N GLY A 248 -18.55 9.72 3.95
CA GLY A 248 -18.14 11.10 4.18
C GLY A 248 -18.28 11.98 2.94
N ARG A 249 -18.56 13.26 3.16
CA ARG A 249 -18.76 14.27 2.11
C ARG A 249 -17.53 14.53 1.24
N THR A 250 -16.33 14.27 1.77
CA THR A 250 -15.06 14.34 1.04
C THR A 250 -14.89 13.21 0.02
N LEU A 251 -15.77 12.21 0.06
CA LEU A 251 -15.82 11.09 -0.89
C LEU A 251 -16.92 11.29 -1.96
N LEU A 252 -17.72 12.35 -1.85
CA LEU A 252 -18.78 12.67 -2.81
C LEU A 252 -18.16 13.28 -4.08
N THR A 253 -18.78 13.02 -5.23
CA THR A 253 -18.51 13.79 -6.45
C THR A 253 -19.06 15.21 -6.30
N GLU A 254 -18.66 16.13 -7.18
CA GLU A 254 -19.21 17.48 -7.18
C GLU A 254 -20.74 17.49 -7.25
N GLU A 255 -21.32 16.70 -8.15
CA GLU A 255 -22.77 16.61 -8.34
C GLU A 255 -23.48 16.09 -7.10
N GLU A 256 -22.93 15.06 -6.47
CA GLU A 256 -23.45 14.47 -5.24
C GLU A 256 -23.34 15.46 -4.06
N LEU A 257 -22.23 16.19 -3.95
CA LEU A 257 -22.02 17.17 -2.90
C LEU A 257 -22.99 18.37 -3.05
N HIS A 258 -23.21 18.85 -4.27
CA HIS A 258 -24.23 19.85 -4.56
C HIS A 258 -25.65 19.33 -4.30
N GLY A 259 -25.92 18.05 -4.61
CA GLY A 259 -27.17 17.39 -4.28
C GLY A 259 -27.42 17.34 -2.78
N PHE A 260 -26.39 17.00 -2.01
CA PHE A 260 -26.45 16.97 -0.55
C PHE A 260 -26.66 18.36 0.05
N LEU A 261 -25.93 19.38 -0.44
CA LEU A 261 -26.13 20.76 -0.03
C LEU A 261 -27.57 21.24 -0.29
N LYS A 262 -28.12 20.98 -1.49
CA LYS A 262 -29.51 21.30 -1.82
C LYS A 262 -30.51 20.61 -0.90
N TYR A 263 -30.25 19.35 -0.56
CA TYR A 263 -31.09 18.60 0.38
C TYR A 263 -31.09 19.23 1.78
N LEU A 264 -29.92 19.63 2.30
CA LEU A 264 -29.83 20.29 3.60
C LEU A 264 -30.53 21.65 3.59
N GLN A 265 -30.39 22.42 2.50
CA GLN A 265 -31.06 23.72 2.33
C GLN A 265 -32.58 23.60 2.27
N SER A 266 -33.11 22.50 1.71
CA SER A 266 -34.55 22.26 1.63
C SER A 266 -35.18 21.76 2.93
N GLN A 267 -34.36 21.38 3.93
CA GLN A 267 -34.87 21.02 5.25
C GLN A 267 -35.42 22.28 5.98
N PRO A 268 -36.54 22.14 6.71
CA PRO A 268 -37.11 23.24 7.47
C PRO A 268 -36.17 23.66 8.61
N ASN A 269 -36.11 24.96 8.89
CA ASN A 269 -35.34 25.47 10.02
C ASN A 269 -35.94 24.98 11.35
N PRO A 270 -35.15 24.37 12.25
CA PRO A 270 -35.64 23.89 13.54
C PRO A 270 -36.08 25.01 14.51
N ILE A 271 -35.88 26.30 14.17
CA ILE A 271 -36.25 27.48 14.99
C ILE A 271 -37.64 28.05 14.61
N ALA A 272 -38.45 27.35 13.81
CA ALA A 272 -39.88 27.68 13.65
C ALA A 272 -40.72 26.81 14.60
N GLY A 273 -40.57 27.06 15.90
CA GLY A 273 -41.38 26.45 16.96
C GLY A 273 -41.77 27.51 18.00
N PHE A 274 -42.84 28.25 17.71
CA PHE A 274 -43.77 28.73 18.72
C PHE A 274 -45.13 28.12 18.41
#